data_AF-A0A554LLS1-F1
#
_entry.id   AF-A0A554LLS1-F1
#
_cell.length_a   1.000
_cell.length_b   1.000
_cell.length_c   1.000
_cell.angle_alpha   90.00
_cell.angle_beta   90.00
_cell.angle_gamma   90.00
#
_symmetry.space_group_name_H-M   'P 1'
#
loop_
_entity.id
_entity.type
_entity.pdbx_description
1 polymer ?
#
loop_
_entity_poly.entity_id
_entity_poly.type
_entity_poly.pdbx_seq_one_letter_code
_entity_poly.pdbx_strand_id
1 'polypeptide(L)'
;MDLKKTPLAIAVFFSVISLICGLAVWIIPGAALSVASSWMHGIDVSTIWNPNVDIVSLVYGIISAFIASYIGAWIFVKIYKTIAK
;
A
#
# COMPACT_ATOMS: atom_id res chain seq x y z
N MET A 1 3.17 -21.13 -6.71
CA MET A 1 2.84 -19.72 -7.04
C MET A 1 3.22 -19.40 -8.48
N ASP A 2 2.39 -18.66 -9.21
CA ASP A 2 2.66 -18.24 -10.59
C ASP A 2 3.40 -16.88 -10.62
N LEU A 3 4.39 -16.73 -11.51
CA LEU A 3 5.26 -15.53 -11.56
C LEU A 3 4.58 -14.29 -12.18
N LYS A 4 3.45 -14.46 -12.85
CA LYS A 4 2.70 -13.38 -13.51
C LYS A 4 1.38 -13.10 -12.80
N LYS A 5 0.63 -14.14 -12.46
CA LYS A 5 -0.72 -14.01 -11.85
C LYS A 5 -0.67 -13.56 -10.39
N THR A 6 0.26 -14.10 -9.60
CA THR A 6 0.35 -13.78 -8.16
C THR A 6 0.74 -12.32 -7.93
N PRO A 7 1.80 -11.78 -8.58
CA PRO A 7 2.17 -10.37 -8.41
C PRO A 7 1.10 -9.41 -8.90
N LEU A 8 0.41 -9.73 -10.01
CA LEU A 8 -0.68 -8.91 -10.53
C LEU A 8 -1.87 -8.86 -9.56
N ALA A 9 -2.27 -10.01 -9.01
CA ALA A 9 -3.38 -10.07 -8.05
C ALA A 9 -3.06 -9.26 -6.77
N ILE A 10 -1.84 -9.39 -6.25
CA ILE A 10 -1.37 -8.59 -5.11
C ILE A 10 -1.36 -7.11 -5.46
N ALA A 11 -0.86 -6.74 -6.64
CA ALA A 11 -0.78 -5.36 -7.08
C ALA A 11 -2.15 -4.68 -7.14
N VAL A 12 -3.13 -5.33 -7.76
CA VAL A 12 -4.50 -4.83 -7.84
C VAL A 12 -5.12 -4.70 -6.44
N PHE A 13 -4.91 -5.69 -5.58
CA PHE A 13 -5.43 -5.66 -4.20
C PHE A 13 -4.88 -4.47 -3.41
N PHE A 14 -3.56 -4.24 -3.44
CA PHE A 14 -2.93 -3.10 -2.76
C PHE A 14 -3.30 -1.75 -3.38
N SER A 15 -3.56 -1.68 -4.68
CA SER A 15 -4.12 -0.47 -5.30
C SER A 15 -5.51 -0.13 -4.79
N VAL A 16 -6.38 -1.13 -4.60
CA VAL A 16 -7.71 -0.93 -4.01
C VAL A 16 -7.60 -0.49 -2.55
N ILE A 17 -6.70 -1.11 -1.78
CA ILE A 17 -6.41 -0.67 -0.40
C ILE A 17 -5.95 0.79 -0.40
N SER A 18 -5.01 1.17 -1.28
CA SER A 18 -4.49 2.54 -1.38
C SER A 18 -5.62 3.54 -1.63
N LEU A 19 -6.55 3.23 -2.54
CA LEU A 19 -7.75 4.04 -2.77
C LEU A 19 -8.62 4.16 -1.51
N ILE A 20 -8.90 3.05 -0.82
CA ILE A 20 -9.70 3.05 0.41
C ILE A 20 -9.02 3.89 1.49
N CYS A 21 -7.70 3.76 1.66
CA CYS A 21 -6.91 4.54 2.61
C CYS A 21 -6.98 6.04 2.29
N GLY A 22 -6.81 6.43 1.03
CA GLY A 22 -6.91 7.83 0.62
C GLY A 22 -8.30 8.42 0.88
N LEU A 23 -9.36 7.66 0.60
CA LEU A 23 -10.74 8.06 0.93
C LEU A 23 -10.96 8.15 2.46
N ALA A 24 -10.39 7.24 3.23
CA ALA A 24 -10.49 7.28 4.69
C ALA A 24 -9.80 8.52 5.28
N VAL A 25 -8.65 8.95 4.75
CA VAL A 25 -8.00 10.20 5.16
C VAL A 25 -8.91 11.39 4.87
N TRP A 26 -9.62 11.38 3.75
CA TRP A 26 -10.51 12.49 3.37
C TRP A 26 -11.78 12.56 4.24
N ILE A 27 -12.40 11.42 4.57
CA ILE A 27 -13.71 11.38 5.27
C ILE A 27 -13.54 11.31 6.80
N ILE A 28 -12.57 10.54 7.30
CA ILE A 28 -12.37 10.24 8.72
C ILE A 28 -10.87 10.31 9.11
N PRO A 29 -10.23 11.49 9.00
CA PRO A 29 -8.78 11.64 9.15
C PRO A 29 -8.22 11.14 10.48
N GLY A 30 -8.94 11.32 11.59
CA GLY A 30 -8.49 10.85 12.91
C GLY A 30 -8.41 9.31 13.01
N ALA A 31 -9.39 8.60 12.46
CA ALA A 31 -9.36 7.15 12.40
C ALA A 31 -8.26 6.65 11.45
N ALA A 32 -8.10 7.32 10.30
CA ALA A 32 -7.03 7.00 9.36
C ALA A 32 -5.63 7.17 9.98
N LEU A 33 -5.40 8.24 10.74
CA LEU A 33 -4.15 8.46 11.47
C LEU A 33 -3.90 7.38 12.54
N SER A 34 -4.94 6.96 13.28
CA SER A 34 -4.81 5.87 14.26
C SER A 34 -4.40 4.56 13.61
N VAL A 35 -4.99 4.21 12.46
CA VAL A 35 -4.64 3.00 11.72
C VAL A 35 -3.21 3.10 11.19
N ALA A 36 -2.85 4.22 10.56
CA ALA A 36 -1.50 4.44 10.04
C ALA A 36 -0.43 4.33 11.15
N SER A 37 -0.69 4.92 12.31
CA SER A 37 0.22 4.89 13.46
C SER A 37 0.37 3.48 14.04
N SER A 38 -0.65 2.62 13.96
CA SER A 38 -0.57 1.24 14.46
C SER A 38 0.39 0.34 13.67
N TRP A 39 0.68 0.70 12.41
CA TRP A 39 1.57 -0.08 11.54
C TRP A 39 2.98 0.50 11.47
N MET A 40 3.15 1.78 11.81
CA MET A 40 4.44 2.46 11.84
C MET A 40 5.10 2.27 13.21
N HIS A 41 6.16 1.47 13.25
CA HIS A 41 6.94 1.26 14.47
C HIS A 41 8.10 2.26 14.53
N GLY A 42 8.27 2.95 15.66
CA GLY A 42 9.41 3.87 15.89
C GLY A 42 9.29 5.24 15.23
N ILE A 43 8.12 5.60 14.70
CA ILE A 43 7.86 6.91 14.07
C ILE A 43 6.55 7.46 14.65
N ASP A 44 6.59 8.70 15.15
CA ASP A 44 5.38 9.45 15.49
C ASP A 44 4.80 10.14 14.26
N VAL A 45 3.83 9.46 13.63
CA VAL A 45 3.19 9.92 12.39
C VAL A 45 2.38 11.20 12.61
N SER A 46 1.95 11.49 13.85
CA SER A 46 1.15 12.68 14.15
C SER A 46 1.90 13.98 13.89
N THR A 47 3.24 13.95 13.96
CA THR A 47 4.10 15.12 13.75
C THR A 47 4.22 15.56 12.30
N ILE A 48 3.92 14.66 11.35
CA ILE A 48 4.08 14.87 9.90
C ILE A 48 2.75 14.69 9.14
N TRP A 49 1.64 14.55 9.84
CA TRP A 49 0.34 14.24 9.25
C TRP A 49 -0.27 15.45 8.52
N ASN A 50 -0.66 15.26 7.26
CA ASN A 50 -1.43 16.23 6.49
C ASN A 50 -2.69 15.55 5.92
N PRO A 51 -3.89 15.85 6.44
CA PRO A 51 -5.13 15.22 5.98
C PRO A 51 -5.67 15.80 4.67
N ASN A 52 -4.99 16.78 4.07
CA ASN A 52 -5.42 17.33 2.78
C ASN A 52 -5.07 16.36 1.64
N VAL A 53 -6.09 15.68 1.12
CA VAL A 53 -5.97 14.75 -0.02
C VAL A 53 -6.47 15.44 -1.27
N ASP A 54 -5.58 15.61 -2.24
CA ASP A 54 -5.94 16.05 -3.58
C ASP A 54 -6.01 14.86 -4.55
N ILE A 55 -6.67 15.04 -5.70
CA ILE A 55 -6.87 13.97 -6.68
C ILE A 55 -5.54 13.46 -7.24
N VAL A 56 -4.53 14.33 -7.39
CA VAL A 56 -3.22 13.96 -7.93
C VAL A 56 -2.48 13.06 -6.93
N SER A 57 -2.47 13.42 -5.64
CA SER A 57 -1.86 12.57 -4.60
C SER A 57 -2.59 11.23 -4.45
N LEU A 58 -3.91 11.19 -4.60
CA LEU A 58 -4.68 9.94 -4.59
C LEU A 58 -4.30 9.01 -5.76
N VAL A 59 -4.25 9.53 -6.98
CA VAL A 59 -3.85 8.75 -8.18
C VAL A 59 -2.40 8.29 -8.06
N TYR A 60 -1.52 9.17 -7.59
CA TYR A 60 -0.12 8.83 -7.33
C TYR A 60 0.02 7.70 -6.31
N GLY A 61 -0.77 7.73 -5.22
CA GLY A 61 -0.83 6.68 -4.22
C GLY A 61 -1.26 5.32 -4.79
N ILE A 62 -2.21 5.29 -5.73
CA ILE A 62 -2.68 4.06 -6.37
C ILE A 62 -1.59 3.45 -7.27
N ILE A 63 -0.97 4.30 -8.10
CA ILE A 63 0.08 3.88 -9.04
C ILE A 63 1.32 3.40 -8.28
N SER A 64 1.76 4.15 -7.26
CA SER A 64 2.90 3.78 -6.43
C SER A 64 2.66 2.47 -5.67
N ALA A 65 1.47 2.31 -5.07
CA ALA A 65 1.09 1.06 -4.41
C ALA A 65 1.08 -0.12 -5.38
N PHE A 66 0.54 0.06 -6.59
CA PHE A 66 0.54 -0.98 -7.63
C PHE A 66 1.97 -1.45 -7.96
N ILE A 67 2.84 -0.49 -8.32
CA ILE A 67 4.20 -0.79 -8.76
C ILE A 67 5.01 -1.43 -7.63
N ALA A 68 4.96 -0.84 -6.42
CA ALA A 68 5.72 -1.33 -5.28
C ALA A 68 5.31 -2.75 -4.89
N SER A 69 4.01 -3.01 -4.80
CA SER A 69 3.49 -4.34 -4.42
C SER A 69 3.67 -5.38 -5.53
N TYR A 70 3.56 -4.99 -6.81
CA TYR A 70 3.89 -5.88 -7.93
C TYR A 70 5.35 -6.33 -7.87
N ILE A 71 6.29 -5.39 -7.73
CA ILE A 71 7.72 -5.68 -7.66
C ILE A 71 8.02 -6.53 -6.43
N GLY A 72 7.51 -6.14 -5.26
CA GLY A 72 7.70 -6.88 -4.01
C GLY A 72 7.18 -8.32 -4.09
N ALA A 73 5.98 -8.51 -4.62
CA ALA A 73 5.40 -9.83 -4.82
C ALA A 73 6.16 -10.66 -5.86
N TRP A 74 6.65 -10.04 -6.94
CA TRP A 74 7.47 -10.73 -7.93
C TRP A 74 8.79 -11.24 -7.34
N ILE A 75 9.48 -10.40 -6.55
CA ILE A 75 10.70 -10.78 -5.83
C ILE A 75 10.39 -11.92 -4.86
N PHE A 76 9.32 -11.80 -4.07
CA PHE A 76 8.89 -12.83 -3.12
C PHE A 76 8.64 -14.17 -3.81
N VAL A 77 7.87 -14.19 -4.90
CA VAL A 77 7.57 -15.43 -5.65
C VAL A 77 8.86 -16.05 -6.22
N LYS A 78 9.80 -15.23 -6.69
CA LYS A 78 11.10 -15.71 -7.18
C LYS A 78 11.89 -16.39 -6.07
N ILE A 79 12.02 -15.74 -4.92
CA ILE A 79 12.71 -16.29 -3.74
C ILE A 79 12.03 -17.57 -3.26
N TYR A 80 10.70 -17.56 -3.11
CA TYR A 80 9.93 -18.72 -2.66
C TYR A 80 10.15 -19.92 -3.57
N LYS A 81 10.13 -19.73 -4.90
CA LYS A 81 10.41 -20.81 -5.85
C LYS A 81 11.83 -21.34 -5.80
N THR A 82 12.80 -20.54 -5.35
CA THR A 82 14.19 -20.98 -5.19
C THR A 82 14.38 -21.76 -3.89
N ILE A 83 13.72 -21.33 -2.80
CA ILE A 83 13.89 -21.94 -1.47
C ILE A 83 12.99 -23.16 -1.29
N ALA A 84 11.72 -23.07 -1.68
CA ALA A 84 10.72 -24.13 -1.49
C ALA A 84 10.71 -25.16 -2.63
N LYS A 85 11.82 -25.29 -3.35
CA LYS A 85 11.99 -26.24 -4.44
C LYS A 85 12.44 -27.60 -3.92
#